data_AF-A0A7N0ZU45-F1
#
_entry.id   AF-A0A7N0ZU45-F1
#
_cell.length_a   1.000
_cell.length_b   1.000
_cell.length_c   1.000
_cell.angle_alpha   90.00
_cell.angle_beta   90.00
_cell.angle_gamma   90.00
#
_symmetry.space_group_name_H-M   'P 1'
#
loop_
_entity.id
_entity.type
_entity.pdbx_description
1 polymer ?
#
loop_
_entity_poly.entity_id
_entity_poly.type
_entity_poly.pdbx_seq_one_letter_code
_entity_poly.pdbx_strand_id
1 'polypeptide(L)' 'MDKEQIFGMAEKEMEYRVELFNKLTQTCFNKCIDKKYKENELNMGENTCIDRCVAKYWQVTNLVGQLLGSQRPM' A
#
# COMPACT_ATOMS: atom_id res chain seq x y z
N MET A 1 -17.85 25.20 -0.96
CA MET A 1 -16.71 24.55 -0.28
C MET A 1 -15.65 25.60 -0.13
N ASP A 2 -15.33 25.97 1.09
CA ASP A 2 -14.33 27.00 1.37
C ASP A 2 -12.94 26.49 0.99
N LYS A 3 -12.09 27.41 0.51
CA LYS A 3 -10.74 27.12 0.02
C LYS A 3 -9.92 26.32 1.04
N GLU A 4 -10.06 26.64 2.32
CA GLU A 4 -9.42 25.93 3.44
C GLU A 4 -9.83 24.46 3.53
N GLN A 5 -11.10 24.14 3.32
CA GLN A 5 -11.59 22.76 3.37
C GLN A 5 -11.03 21.92 2.20
N ILE A 6 -10.87 22.53 1.01
CA ILE A 6 -10.27 21.87 -0.15
C ILE A 6 -8.80 21.52 0.12
N PHE A 7 -8.03 22.47 0.67
CA PHE A 7 -6.63 22.22 1.02
C PHE A 7 -6.49 21.17 2.14
N GLY A 8 -7.33 21.23 3.17
CA GLY A 8 -7.30 20.24 4.25
C GLY A 8 -7.67 18.82 3.80
N MET A 9 -8.54 18.66 2.78
CA MET A 9 -8.81 17.35 2.18
C MET A 9 -7.62 16.85 1.35
N ALA A 10 -7.00 17.74 0.57
CA ALA A 10 -5.84 17.39 -0.26
C ALA A 10 -4.62 16.99 0.58
N GLU A 11 -4.37 17.68 1.70
CA GLU A 11 -3.31 17.34 2.64
C GLU A 11 -3.49 15.95 3.23
N LYS A 12 -4.70 15.63 3.72
CA LYS A 12 -5.02 14.29 4.25
C LYS A 12 -4.88 13.20 3.20
N GLU A 13 -5.25 13.47 1.96
CA GLU A 13 -5.06 12.51 0.87
C GLU A 13 -3.57 12.25 0.61
N MET A 14 -2.75 13.29 0.65
CA MET A 14 -1.31 13.17 0.50
C MET A 14 -0.68 12.37 1.64
N GLU A 15 -1.02 12.68 2.89
CA GLU A 15 -0.56 11.93 4.07
C GLU A 15 -0.92 10.44 3.98
N TYR A 16 -2.17 10.14 3.61
CA TYR A 16 -2.62 8.77 3.40
C TYR A 16 -1.80 8.05 2.32
N ARG A 17 -1.52 8.70 1.18
CA ARG A 17 -0.73 8.11 0.09
C ARG A 17 0.70 7.80 0.54
N VAL A 18 1.31 8.67 1.34
CA VAL A 18 2.65 8.44 1.90
C VAL A 18 2.65 7.26 2.87
N GLU A 19 1.70 7.22 3.80
CA GLU A 19 1.58 6.12 4.75
C GLU A 19 1.35 4.77 4.04
N LEU A 20 0.48 4.77 3.03
CA LEU A 20 0.18 3.60 2.21
C LEU A 20 1.43 3.07 1.51
N PHE A 21 2.22 3.95 0.88
CA PHE A 21 3.44 3.57 0.20
C PHE A 21 4.49 2.97 1.15
N ASN A 22 4.65 3.58 2.34
CA ASN A 22 5.58 3.08 3.35
C ASN A 22 5.19 1.68 3.84
N LYS A 23 3.90 1.46 4.15
CA LYS A 23 3.38 0.15 4.57
C LYS A 23 3.49 -0.90 3.45
N LEU A 24 3.17 -0.53 2.21
CA LEU A 24 3.30 -1.39 1.04
C LEU A 24 4.75 -1.88 0.89
N THR A 25 5.70 -0.94 0.91
CA THR A 25 7.13 -1.21 0.73
C THR A 25 7.65 -2.15 1.80
N GLN A 26 7.39 -1.83 3.07
CA GLN A 26 7.82 -2.69 4.20
C GLN A 26 7.17 -4.08 4.14
N THR A 27 5.88 -4.15 3.79
CA THR A 27 5.15 -5.43 3.70
C THR A 27 5.73 -6.32 2.62
N CYS A 28 5.96 -5.78 1.42
CA CYS A 28 6.48 -6.58 0.31
C CYS A 28 7.95 -6.93 0.49
N PHE A 29 8.76 -6.03 1.06
CA PHE A 29 10.14 -6.35 1.43
C PHE A 29 10.20 -7.54 2.41
N ASN A 30 9.42 -7.48 3.50
CA ASN A 30 9.39 -8.55 4.50
C ASN A 30 8.84 -9.88 3.97
N LYS A 31 8.01 -9.86 2.92
CA LYS A 31 7.40 -11.07 2.33
C LYS A 31 8.26 -11.69 1.24
N CYS A 32 9.01 -10.88 0.48
CA CYS A 32 9.66 -11.32 -0.74
C CYS A 32 11.18 -11.39 -0.64
N ILE A 33 11.82 -10.67 0.29
CA ILE A 33 13.27 -10.63 0.42
C ILE A 33 13.74 -11.51 1.58
N ASP A 34 14.68 -12.42 1.32
CA ASP A 34 15.26 -13.29 2.35
C ASP A 34 16.29 -12.50 3.19
N LYS A 35 16.23 -12.66 4.52
CA LYS A 35 17.17 -12.04 5.48
C LYS A 35 18.60 -12.55 5.35
N LYS A 36 18.83 -13.66 4.64
CA LYS A 36 20.16 -14.21 4.40
C LYS A 36 20.95 -13.46 3.34
N TYR A 37 20.33 -12.52 2.61
CA TYR A 37 20.94 -11.60 1.62
C TYR A 37 22.17 -12.17 0.91
N LYS A 38 21.92 -13.09 -0.04
CA LYS A 38 23.01 -13.79 -0.76
C LYS A 38 23.72 -12.89 -1.76
N GLU A 39 22.99 -11.94 -2.35
CA GLU A 39 23.44 -11.03 -3.40
C GLU A 39 22.82 -9.64 -3.15
N ASN A 40 23.44 -8.59 -3.69
CA ASN A 40 22.98 -7.21 -3.51
C ASN A 40 21.85 -6.83 -4.48
N GLU A 41 21.66 -7.62 -5.53
CA GLU A 41 20.64 -7.38 -6.57
C GLU A 41 19.45 -8.30 -6.36
N LEU A 42 18.27 -7.80 -6.75
CA LEU A 42 17.05 -8.59 -6.71
C LEU A 42 17.09 -9.66 -7.81
N ASN A 43 16.99 -10.91 -7.40
CA ASN A 43 16.88 -12.00 -8.36
C ASN A 43 15.49 -12.00 -9.04
N MET A 44 15.35 -12.76 -10.13
CA MET A 44 14.10 -12.84 -10.88
C MET A 44 12.90 -13.30 -10.04
N GLY A 45 13.14 -14.18 -9.06
CA GLY A 45 12.13 -14.66 -8.13
C GLY A 45 11.64 -13.57 -7.16
N GLU A 46 12.56 -12.76 -6.63
CA GLU A 46 12.27 -11.62 -5.77
C GLU A 46 11.49 -10.54 -6.53
N ASN A 47 11.92 -10.18 -7.74
CA ASN A 47 11.20 -9.23 -8.61
C ASN A 47 9.77 -9.71 -8.88
N THR A 48 9.62 -10.97 -9.32
CA THR A 48 8.30 -11.56 -9.58
C THR A 48 7.43 -11.62 -8.31
N CYS A 49 8.04 -11.88 -7.14
CA CYS A 49 7.33 -11.86 -5.86
C CYS A 49 6.83 -10.45 -5.52
N ILE A 50 7.67 -9.42 -5.69
CA ILE A 50 7.32 -8.02 -5.42
C ILE A 50 6.13 -7.59 -6.28
N ASP A 51 6.15 -7.86 -7.58
CA ASP A 51 5.03 -7.52 -8.49
C ASP A 51 3.71 -8.14 -8.02
N ARG A 52 3.74 -9.43 -7.69
CA ARG A 52 2.57 -10.16 -7.16
C ARG A 52 2.15 -9.62 -5.80
N CYS A 53 3.10 -9.25 -4.94
CA CYS A 53 2.82 -8.71 -3.62
C CYS A 53 2.10 -7.37 -3.72
N VAL A 54 2.59 -6.46 -4.55
CA VAL A 54 1.98 -5.15 -4.79
C VAL A 54 0.56 -5.31 -5.34
N ALA A 55 0.39 -6.16 -6.35
CA ALA A 55 -0.94 -6.43 -6.92
C ALA A 55 -1.93 -6.96 -5.86
N LYS A 56 -1.51 -7.92 -5.03
CA LYS A 56 -2.33 -8.45 -3.94
C LYS A 56 -2.63 -7.41 -2.86
N TYR A 57 -1.65 -6.59 -2.49
CA TYR A 57 -1.82 -5.54 -1.50
C TYR A 57 -2.92 -4.57 -1.93
N TRP A 58 -2.87 -4.08 -3.17
CA TRP A 58 -3.91 -3.21 -3.73
C TRP A 58 -5.29 -3.86 -3.79
N GLN A 59 -5.36 -5.13 -4.20
CA GLN A 59 -6.63 -5.88 -4.20
C GLN A 59 -7.25 -5.93 -2.79
N VAL A 60 -6.43 -6.24 -1.77
CA VAL A 60 -6.89 -6.29 -0.38
C VAL A 60 -7.27 -4.90 0.14
N THR A 61 -6.45 -3.87 -0.13
CA THR A 61 -6.77 -2.48 0.26
C THR A 61 -8.11 -2.03 -0.32
N ASN A 62 -8.38 -2.33 -1.59
CA ASN A 62 -9.65 -2.00 -2.24
C ASN A 62 -10.83 -2.77 -1.62
N LEU A 63 -10.67 -4.07 -1.39
CA LEU A 63 -11.70 -4.90 -0.77
C LEU A 63 -12.04 -4.41 0.65
N VAL A 64 -11.03 -4.13 1.47
CA VAL A 64 -11.22 -3.60 2.82
C VAL A 64 -11.89 -2.22 2.76
N GLY A 65 -11.48 -1.36 1.83
CA GLY A 65 -12.11 -0.07 1.59
C GLY A 65 -13.60 -0.18 1.24
N GLN A 66 -13.97 -1.14 0.39
CA GLN A 66 -15.37 -1.43 0.07
C GLN A 66 -16.15 -1.91 1.29
N LEU A 67 -15.59 -2.84 2.07
CA LEU A 67 -16.24 -3.35 3.28
C LEU A 67 -16.49 -2.25 4.31
N LEU A 68 -15.49 -1.41 4.59
CA LEU A 68 -15.62 -0.29 5.52
C LEU A 68 -16.56 0.81 4.99
N GLY A 69 -16.53 1.09 3.69
CA GLY A 69 -17.43 2.05 3.04
C GLY A 69 -18.87 1.57 2.93
N SER A 70 -19.09 0.25 2.88
CA SER A 70 -20.41 -0.38 2.80
C SER A 70 -21.12 -0.52 4.16
N GLN A 71 -20.40 -0.34 5.29
CA GLN A 71 -21.00 -0.25 6.62
C GLN A 71 -21.63 1.13 6.85
N ARG A 72 -22.75 1.41 6.18
CA ARG A 72 -23.79 2.26 6.78
C ARG A 72 -24.67 1.35 7.62
N PRO A 73 -24.87 1.62 8.93
CA PRO A 73 -25.73 0.80 9.77
C PRO A 73 -27.17 0.84 9.21
N MET A 74 -27.82 -0.33 9.14
CA MET A 74 -29.28 -0.41 9.18
C MET A 74 -29.77 0.04 10.55
#